data_AF-A0AAV6LB16-F1
#
_entry.id   AF-A0AAV6LB16-F1
#
_cell.length_a   1.000
_cell.length_b   1.000
_cell.length_c   1.000
_cell.angle_alpha   90.00
_cell.angle_beta   90.00
_cell.angle_gamma   90.00
#
_symmetry.space_group_name_H-M   'P 1'
#
loop_
_entity.id
_entity.type
_entity.pdbx_description
1 polymer ?
#
loop_
_entity_poly.entity_id
_entity_poly.type
_entity_poly.pdbx_seq_one_letter_code
_entity_poly.pdbx_strand_id
1 'polypeptide(L)'
;MLGMNKKALAILMRTKMRPLSPASQSKISHMQLSPGGGNKLSTQNANASTNTEREFEVVRESMNSAITMNKTEVLDALLNDFSEGYFSLSGENRRKLLLILAREHDLNRTQVHELIKQYLGLEIPHAEPTNHEEESRLAAFYRVERNLRQALKPMYEVLFERLNTHPGGLRFLSIIRADIVSILEEESIASLRALDSYLKEKLITWLSPAALELHQITWDDPASLLEKIVAYEAVHPISNLIDLKRRLGVGRRCFGYLHPAIPGEPLIFIEVALMKNVAQTIQEVLWDDPPIPECEATCALFYSISSTQPGLKGINLGKFLIKRVIDLVKKDMPNISTFATLSPIPGYMQWLLSKLASAERSGSTFRENILEPEEERSLLDVLQ
;
A
#
# COMPACT_ATOMS: atom_id res chain seq x y z
N MET A 1 -29.01 -23.68 10.68
CA MET A 1 -29.67 -23.36 9.40
C MET A 1 -30.74 -22.30 9.65
N LEU A 2 -30.42 -21.03 9.45
CA LEU A 2 -31.40 -19.94 9.37
C LEU A 2 -31.32 -19.42 7.94
N GLY A 3 -32.41 -19.58 7.19
CA GLY A 3 -32.48 -19.28 5.77
C GLY A 3 -32.27 -17.80 5.49
N MET A 4 -31.09 -17.44 5.01
CA MET A 4 -30.86 -16.14 4.39
C MET A 4 -31.73 -16.02 3.14
N ASN A 5 -32.51 -14.94 3.06
CA ASN A 5 -33.37 -14.63 1.93
C ASN A 5 -32.53 -14.57 0.62
N LYS A 6 -32.98 -15.24 -0.44
CA LYS A 6 -32.31 -15.30 -1.76
C LYS A 6 -31.89 -13.92 -2.30
N LYS A 7 -32.65 -12.86 -1.98
CA LYS A 7 -32.29 -11.47 -2.33
C LYS A 7 -31.06 -10.96 -1.58
N ALA A 8 -30.90 -11.30 -0.31
CA ALA A 8 -29.75 -10.88 0.49
C ALA A 8 -28.45 -11.57 0.00
N LEU A 9 -28.54 -12.84 -0.39
CA LEU A 9 -27.42 -13.57 -0.99
C LEU A 9 -27.01 -12.97 -2.35
N ALA A 10 -27.98 -12.64 -3.21
CA ALA A 10 -27.72 -11.99 -4.50
C ALA A 10 -27.10 -10.58 -4.36
N ILE A 11 -27.47 -9.83 -3.32
CA ILE A 11 -26.85 -8.53 -3.01
C ILE A 11 -25.40 -8.73 -2.56
N LEU A 12 -25.14 -9.68 -1.65
CA LEU A 12 -23.80 -9.99 -1.14
C LEU A 12 -22.84 -10.43 -2.27
N MET A 13 -23.34 -11.20 -3.23
CA MET A 13 -22.58 -11.71 -4.38
C MET A 13 -22.34 -10.67 -5.49
N ARG A 14 -23.14 -9.58 -5.54
CA ARG A 14 -22.97 -8.49 -6.51
C ARG A 14 -22.11 -7.33 -6.00
N THR A 15 -21.92 -7.23 -4.69
CA THR A 15 -20.90 -6.35 -4.09
C THR A 15 -19.51 -6.86 -4.44
N LYS A 16 -19.01 -6.53 -5.63
CA LYS A 16 -17.57 -6.50 -5.88
C LYS A 16 -16.97 -5.57 -4.81
N MET A 17 -16.13 -6.11 -3.92
CA MET A 17 -15.11 -5.27 -3.30
C MET A 17 -14.30 -4.70 -4.46
N ARG A 18 -14.60 -3.45 -4.80
CA ARG A 18 -13.95 -2.74 -5.90
C ARG A 18 -12.51 -2.53 -5.43
N PRO A 19 -11.48 -2.95 -6.20
CA PRO A 19 -10.14 -2.46 -5.91
C PRO A 19 -10.19 -0.94 -5.95
N LEU A 20 -9.57 -0.30 -4.96
CA LEU A 20 -9.48 1.15 -4.82
C LEU A 20 -9.03 1.76 -6.15
N SER A 21 -9.99 2.28 -6.91
CA SER A 21 -9.70 3.20 -8.00
C SER A 21 -9.36 4.53 -7.34
N PRO A 22 -8.28 5.23 -7.72
CA PRO A 22 -7.94 6.51 -7.12
C PRO A 22 -9.13 7.44 -7.28
N ALA A 23 -9.60 7.99 -6.17
CA ALA A 23 -10.67 8.97 -6.15
C ALA A 23 -10.31 10.08 -7.14
N SER A 24 -11.13 10.21 -8.19
CA SER A 24 -11.12 11.36 -9.08
C SER A 24 -11.28 12.61 -8.23
N GLN A 25 -10.21 13.42 -8.18
CA GLN A 25 -10.20 14.71 -7.50
C GLN A 25 -11.39 15.55 -7.97
N SER A 26 -12.09 16.10 -6.97
CA SER A 26 -13.24 16.98 -7.10
C SER A 26 -12.96 18.15 -8.05
N LYS A 27 -13.68 18.20 -9.18
CA LYS A 27 -13.79 19.41 -10.00
C LYS A 27 -14.57 20.46 -9.21
N ILE A 28 -13.90 21.55 -8.85
CA ILE A 28 -14.54 22.77 -8.38
C ILE A 28 -15.25 23.42 -9.57
N SER A 29 -16.55 23.65 -9.42
CA SER A 29 -17.44 24.27 -10.40
C SER A 29 -17.13 25.76 -10.56
N HIS A 30 -16.65 26.18 -11.73
CA HIS A 30 -16.76 27.58 -12.18
C HIS A 30 -17.82 27.65 -13.29
N MET A 31 -18.81 28.54 -13.09
CA MET A 31 -19.92 28.81 -14.00
C MET A 31 -19.44 29.17 -15.42
N GLN A 32 -19.95 28.43 -16.40
CA GLN A 32 -19.84 28.74 -17.82
C GLN A 32 -20.85 29.84 -18.21
N LEU A 33 -20.34 30.89 -18.86
CA LEU A 33 -21.08 31.72 -19.82
C LEU A 33 -20.60 31.31 -21.22
N SER A 34 -21.55 31.02 -22.12
CA SER A 34 -21.33 30.66 -23.54
C SER A 34 -21.84 31.81 -24.45
N PRO A 35 -21.66 31.76 -25.79
CA PRO A 35 -20.40 31.97 -26.49
C PRO A 35 -20.50 33.06 -27.58
N GLY A 36 -19.36 33.65 -27.95
CA GLY A 36 -19.18 34.47 -29.17
C GLY A 36 -18.08 33.86 -30.06
N GLY A 37 -18.40 33.63 -31.33
CA GLY A 37 -17.68 32.70 -32.21
C GLY A 37 -16.35 33.17 -32.83
N GLY A 38 -15.72 32.23 -33.56
CA GLY A 38 -14.64 32.53 -34.52
C GLY A 38 -13.49 31.51 -34.55
N ASN A 39 -13.56 30.57 -35.52
CA ASN A 39 -12.50 29.69 -36.05
C ASN A 39 -11.03 29.90 -35.58
N LYS A 40 -10.51 29.00 -34.74
CA LYS A 40 -9.06 28.66 -34.62
C LYS A 40 -8.87 27.22 -34.08
N LEU A 41 -9.06 26.19 -34.91
CA LEU A 41 -9.01 24.79 -34.45
C LEU A 41 -7.74 24.01 -34.82
N SER A 42 -6.71 24.64 -35.42
CA SER A 42 -5.50 23.92 -35.87
C SER A 42 -4.19 24.32 -35.20
N THR A 43 -4.15 25.42 -34.45
CA THR A 43 -2.91 25.96 -33.81
C THR A 43 -2.83 25.71 -32.30
N GLN A 44 -3.91 25.25 -31.65
CA GLN A 44 -3.93 25.01 -30.20
C GLN A 44 -3.34 23.64 -29.81
N ASN A 45 -3.51 22.60 -30.65
CA ASN A 45 -3.01 21.26 -30.32
C ASN A 45 -1.48 21.13 -30.36
N ALA A 46 -0.80 21.83 -31.28
CA ALA A 46 0.66 21.81 -31.37
C ALA A 46 1.34 22.58 -30.21
N ASN A 47 0.69 23.64 -29.72
CA ASN A 47 1.19 24.41 -28.56
C ASN A 47 0.95 23.67 -27.24
N ALA A 48 -0.15 22.93 -27.12
CA ALA A 48 -0.40 22.08 -25.95
C ALA A 48 0.58 20.90 -25.87
N SER A 49 0.82 20.19 -26.99
CA SER A 49 1.75 19.06 -27.00
C SER A 49 3.20 19.48 -26.72
N THR A 50 3.63 20.63 -27.25
CA THR A 50 4.97 21.17 -26.97
C THR A 50 5.12 21.67 -25.55
N ASN A 51 4.05 22.18 -24.93
CA ASN A 51 4.09 22.58 -23.53
C ASN A 51 4.17 21.36 -22.59
N THR A 52 3.40 20.31 -22.87
CA THR A 52 3.44 19.06 -22.09
C THR A 52 4.80 18.35 -22.17
N GLU A 53 5.46 18.34 -23.33
CA GLU A 53 6.80 17.77 -23.44
C GLU A 53 7.83 18.60 -22.67
N ARG A 54 7.74 19.94 -22.71
CA ARG A 54 8.61 20.81 -21.91
C ARG A 54 8.42 20.60 -20.41
N GLU A 55 7.18 20.51 -19.94
CA GLU A 55 6.86 20.21 -18.55
C GLU A 55 7.46 18.86 -18.14
N PHE A 56 7.28 17.83 -18.95
CA PHE A 56 7.89 16.52 -18.72
C PHE A 56 9.43 16.60 -18.60
N GLU A 57 10.09 17.31 -19.52
CA GLU A 57 11.54 17.45 -19.50
C GLU A 57 12.05 18.21 -18.27
N VAL A 58 11.34 19.24 -17.81
CA VAL A 58 11.67 19.96 -16.58
C VAL A 58 11.60 19.03 -15.36
N VAL A 59 10.56 18.21 -15.26
CA VAL A 59 10.41 17.24 -14.15
C VAL A 59 11.44 16.12 -14.23
N ARG A 60 11.78 15.67 -15.45
CA ARG A 60 12.84 14.67 -15.67
C ARG A 60 14.20 15.22 -15.23
N GLU A 61 14.51 16.47 -15.58
CA GLU A 61 15.77 17.11 -15.19
C GLU A 61 15.86 17.38 -13.68
N SER A 62 14.77 17.77 -13.02
CA SER A 62 14.76 17.92 -11.55
C SER A 62 14.99 16.58 -10.85
N MET A 63 14.37 15.49 -11.33
CA MET A 63 14.62 14.12 -10.85
C MET A 63 16.10 13.71 -11.02
N ASN A 64 16.66 13.92 -12.21
CA ASN A 64 18.06 13.57 -12.50
C ASN A 64 19.03 14.38 -11.65
N SER A 65 18.76 15.67 -11.47
CA SER A 65 19.55 16.56 -10.62
C SER A 65 19.49 16.11 -9.16
N ALA A 66 18.29 15.73 -8.69
CA ALA A 66 18.09 15.19 -7.34
C ALA A 66 18.79 13.84 -7.11
N ILE A 67 19.19 13.10 -8.15
CA ILE A 67 19.98 11.87 -8.03
C ILE A 67 21.49 12.18 -8.06
N THR A 68 21.92 13.07 -8.94
CA THR A 68 23.34 13.27 -9.28
C THR A 68 24.04 14.38 -8.51
N MET A 69 23.31 15.36 -7.98
CA MET A 69 23.93 16.51 -7.32
C MET A 69 24.59 16.13 -6.00
N ASN A 70 25.79 16.67 -5.77
CA ASN A 70 26.55 16.50 -4.52
C ASN A 70 26.39 17.67 -3.54
N LYS A 71 25.90 18.83 -3.98
CA LYS A 71 25.75 20.03 -3.13
C LYS A 71 24.39 20.04 -2.44
N THR A 72 24.39 20.15 -1.11
CA THR A 72 23.19 20.11 -0.26
C THR A 72 22.39 21.41 -0.25
N GLU A 73 22.98 22.55 -0.57
CA GLU A 73 22.37 23.88 -0.39
C GLU A 73 21.11 24.15 -1.24
N VAL A 74 20.92 23.42 -2.36
CA VAL A 74 19.78 23.59 -3.28
C VAL A 74 18.91 22.33 -3.35
N LEU A 75 19.19 21.33 -2.53
CA LEU A 75 18.54 20.02 -2.65
C LEU A 75 17.04 20.08 -2.34
N ASP A 76 16.64 20.78 -1.29
CA ASP A 76 15.24 20.85 -0.86
C ASP A 76 14.34 21.49 -1.93
N ALA A 77 14.83 22.53 -2.61
CA ALA A 77 14.11 23.17 -3.72
C ALA A 77 13.91 22.19 -4.88
N LEU A 78 14.95 21.43 -5.24
CA LEU A 78 14.85 20.43 -6.30
C LEU A 78 13.91 19.28 -5.96
N LEU A 79 13.88 18.82 -4.70
CA LEU A 79 12.95 17.79 -4.26
C LEU A 79 11.51 18.29 -4.26
N ASN A 80 11.28 19.57 -3.90
CA ASN A 80 9.98 20.21 -4.02
C ASN A 80 9.54 20.32 -5.50
N ASP A 81 10.41 20.86 -6.36
CA ASP A 81 10.15 21.00 -7.79
C ASP A 81 9.85 19.64 -8.44
N PHE A 82 10.61 18.60 -8.07
CA PHE A 82 10.35 17.23 -8.52
C PHE A 82 9.00 16.71 -8.01
N SER A 83 8.68 16.90 -6.74
CA SER A 83 7.43 16.41 -6.14
C SER A 83 6.21 17.10 -6.75
N GLU A 84 6.21 18.43 -6.80
CA GLU A 84 5.14 19.24 -7.40
C GLU A 84 5.01 18.96 -8.90
N GLY A 85 6.15 18.91 -9.59
CA GLY A 85 6.22 18.57 -11.00
C GLY A 85 5.67 17.17 -11.30
N TYR A 86 5.97 16.16 -10.49
CA TYR A 86 5.39 14.83 -10.64
C TYR A 86 3.86 14.87 -10.57
N PHE A 87 3.29 15.67 -9.66
CA PHE A 87 1.85 15.80 -9.53
C PHE A 87 1.18 16.49 -10.73
N SER A 88 1.88 17.40 -11.42
CA SER A 88 1.35 18.07 -12.62
C SER A 88 1.35 17.17 -13.87
N LEU A 89 2.17 16.11 -13.89
CA LEU A 89 2.22 15.18 -15.02
C LEU A 89 0.94 14.36 -15.17
N SER A 90 0.60 14.07 -16.44
CA SER A 90 -0.42 13.08 -16.80
C SER A 90 0.00 11.67 -16.37
N GLY A 91 -0.97 10.75 -16.24
CA GLY A 91 -0.67 9.36 -15.89
C GLY A 91 0.31 8.67 -16.86
N GLU A 92 0.22 8.98 -18.16
CA GLU A 92 1.14 8.48 -19.17
C GLU A 92 2.56 9.04 -18.99
N ASN A 93 2.69 10.33 -18.67
CA ASN A 93 3.98 10.97 -18.41
C ASN A 93 4.60 10.49 -17.10
N ARG A 94 3.81 10.26 -16.05
CA ARG A 94 4.30 9.61 -14.82
C ARG A 94 4.82 8.20 -15.11
N ARG A 95 4.08 7.40 -15.89
CA ARG A 95 4.54 6.08 -16.35
C ARG A 95 5.85 6.18 -17.11
N LYS A 96 5.97 7.10 -18.08
CA LYS A 96 7.21 7.34 -18.84
C LYS A 96 8.37 7.69 -17.91
N LEU A 97 8.15 8.58 -16.95
CA LEU A 97 9.16 9.02 -15.98
C LEU A 97 9.62 7.88 -15.06
N LEU A 98 8.70 7.07 -14.54
CA LEU A 98 9.03 5.92 -13.69
C LEU A 98 9.81 4.84 -14.45
N LEU A 99 9.53 4.66 -15.74
CA LEU A 99 10.31 3.76 -16.60
C LEU A 99 11.73 4.27 -16.84
N ILE A 100 11.91 5.58 -16.99
CA ILE A 100 13.23 6.22 -17.07
C ILE A 100 13.98 6.00 -15.76
N LEU A 101 13.34 6.29 -14.61
CA LEU A 101 13.92 6.04 -13.29
C LEU A 101 14.36 4.58 -13.12
N ALA A 102 13.51 3.63 -13.51
CA ALA A 102 13.79 2.20 -13.39
C ALA A 102 14.88 1.67 -14.33
N ARG A 103 15.15 2.33 -15.46
CA ARG A 103 16.08 1.84 -16.50
C ARG A 103 17.41 2.58 -16.49
N GLU A 104 17.37 3.91 -16.39
CA GLU A 104 18.56 4.77 -16.50
C GLU A 104 19.27 4.93 -15.15
N HIS A 105 18.52 4.85 -14.04
CA HIS A 105 19.06 5.05 -12.68
C HIS A 105 19.10 3.76 -11.85
N ASP A 106 19.19 2.61 -12.51
CA ASP A 106 19.37 1.30 -11.87
C ASP A 106 20.87 1.06 -11.53
N LEU A 107 21.40 -0.13 -11.81
CA LEU A 107 22.79 -0.48 -11.56
C LEU A 107 23.73 -0.08 -12.70
N ASN A 108 24.93 0.38 -12.36
CA ASN A 108 26.04 0.44 -13.30
C ASN A 108 26.57 -0.98 -13.56
N ARG A 109 25.93 -1.67 -14.52
CA ARG A 109 26.24 -3.07 -14.88
C ARG A 109 27.69 -3.27 -15.32
N THR A 110 28.31 -2.26 -15.93
CA THR A 110 29.73 -2.30 -16.33
C THR A 110 30.63 -2.37 -15.09
N GLN A 111 30.42 -1.49 -14.12
CA GLN A 111 31.17 -1.48 -12.86
C GLN A 111 30.96 -2.77 -12.06
N VAL A 112 29.73 -3.27 -11.99
CA VAL A 112 29.42 -4.56 -11.32
C VAL A 112 30.19 -5.71 -11.97
N HIS A 113 30.21 -5.77 -13.31
CA HIS A 113 30.91 -6.83 -14.04
C HIS A 113 32.43 -6.78 -13.81
N GLU A 114 33.03 -5.59 -13.77
CA GLU A 114 34.45 -5.40 -13.46
C GLU A 114 34.78 -5.87 -12.04
N LEU A 115 33.96 -5.53 -11.06
CA LEU A 115 34.16 -5.95 -9.66
C LEU A 115 33.99 -7.46 -9.47
N ILE A 116 33.05 -8.10 -10.18
CA ILE A 116 32.91 -9.56 -10.18
C ILE A 116 34.15 -10.23 -10.76
N LYS A 117 34.70 -9.70 -11.87
CA LYS A 117 35.96 -10.22 -12.43
C LYS A 117 37.13 -10.08 -11.45
N GLN A 118 37.21 -8.95 -10.74
CA GLN A 118 38.22 -8.76 -9.69
C GLN A 118 38.04 -9.78 -8.56
N TYR A 119 36.79 -10.04 -8.14
CA TYR A 119 36.49 -11.01 -7.09
C TYR A 119 36.88 -12.44 -7.48
N LEU A 120 36.52 -12.87 -8.70
CA LEU A 120 36.86 -14.20 -9.22
C LEU A 120 38.36 -14.41 -9.45
N GLY A 121 39.12 -13.32 -9.59
CA GLY A 121 40.58 -13.36 -9.70
C GLY A 121 41.31 -13.51 -8.37
N LEU A 122 40.63 -13.47 -7.23
CA LEU A 122 41.25 -13.66 -5.92
C LEU A 122 41.45 -15.15 -5.62
N GLU A 123 42.65 -15.52 -5.18
CA GLU A 123 42.94 -16.88 -4.72
C GLU A 123 42.22 -17.16 -3.39
N ILE A 124 41.47 -18.26 -3.34
CA ILE A 124 40.80 -18.70 -2.11
C ILE A 124 41.88 -19.19 -1.14
N PRO A 125 41.86 -18.76 0.15
CA PRO A 125 42.81 -19.25 1.13
C PRO A 125 42.71 -20.77 1.27
N HIS A 126 43.79 -21.49 0.95
CA HIS A 126 43.95 -22.89 1.29
C HIS A 126 44.65 -23.02 2.65
N ALA A 127 44.26 -24.04 3.40
CA ALA A 127 44.72 -24.28 4.76
C ALA A 127 46.25 -24.44 4.82
N GLU A 128 46.88 -23.45 5.44
CA GLU A 128 48.24 -23.30 6.01
C GLU A 128 49.08 -22.12 5.46
N PRO A 129 48.67 -20.86 5.69
CA PRO A 129 49.51 -19.70 5.47
C PRO A 129 49.95 -19.08 6.83
N THR A 130 51.04 -18.31 6.80
CA THR A 130 51.46 -17.53 7.98
C THR A 130 50.44 -16.42 8.26
N ASN A 131 50.15 -16.14 9.54
CA ASN A 131 49.09 -15.20 9.97
C ASN A 131 49.06 -13.86 9.21
N HIS A 132 50.21 -13.32 8.79
CA HIS A 132 50.29 -12.03 8.09
C HIS A 132 49.90 -12.08 6.60
N GLU A 133 50.16 -13.20 5.89
CA GLU A 133 49.79 -13.34 4.48
C GLU A 133 48.29 -13.64 4.31
N GLU A 134 47.70 -14.34 5.28
CA GLU A 134 46.24 -14.55 5.35
C GLU A 134 45.48 -13.24 5.51
N GLU A 135 45.92 -12.39 6.44
CA GLU A 135 45.25 -11.13 6.74
C GLU A 135 45.27 -10.17 5.53
N SER A 136 46.39 -10.13 4.79
CA SER A 136 46.49 -9.35 3.55
C SER A 136 45.56 -9.87 2.45
N ARG A 137 45.46 -11.19 2.28
CA ARG A 137 44.55 -11.82 1.31
C ARG A 137 43.08 -11.57 1.66
N LEU A 138 42.69 -11.75 2.92
CA LEU A 138 41.34 -11.46 3.39
C LEU A 138 40.99 -9.96 3.26
N ALA A 139 41.96 -9.06 3.48
CA ALA A 139 41.75 -7.63 3.26
C ALA A 139 41.37 -7.31 1.79
N ALA A 140 41.94 -8.03 0.82
CA ALA A 140 41.54 -7.90 -0.58
C ALA A 140 40.08 -8.34 -0.82
N PHE A 141 39.67 -9.49 -0.26
CA PHE A 141 38.28 -9.96 -0.30
C PHE A 141 37.33 -8.91 0.28
N TYR A 142 37.58 -8.46 1.51
CA TYR A 142 36.70 -7.47 2.17
C TYR A 142 36.57 -6.17 1.38
N ARG A 143 37.64 -5.71 0.74
CA ARG A 143 37.61 -4.50 -0.11
C ARG A 143 36.75 -4.72 -1.34
N VAL A 144 36.94 -5.83 -2.07
CA VAL A 144 36.16 -6.11 -3.29
C VAL A 144 34.69 -6.37 -2.94
N GLU A 145 34.39 -7.11 -1.88
CA GLU A 145 33.02 -7.35 -1.41
C GLU A 145 32.32 -6.08 -0.95
N ARG A 146 33.04 -5.17 -0.29
CA ARG A 146 32.50 -3.84 0.06
C ARG A 146 32.17 -3.04 -1.20
N ASN A 147 33.07 -3.01 -2.18
CA ASN A 147 32.85 -2.30 -3.43
C ASN A 147 31.71 -2.92 -4.23
N LEU A 148 31.59 -4.25 -4.25
CA LEU A 148 30.50 -4.96 -4.92
C LEU A 148 29.16 -4.67 -4.24
N ARG A 149 29.09 -4.70 -2.90
CA ARG A 149 27.90 -4.27 -2.15
C ARG A 149 27.50 -2.84 -2.48
N GLN A 150 28.46 -1.93 -2.65
CA GLN A 150 28.19 -0.55 -3.03
C GLN A 150 27.74 -0.40 -4.49
N ALA A 151 28.31 -1.17 -5.42
CA ALA A 151 27.95 -1.13 -6.84
C ALA A 151 26.61 -1.83 -7.15
N LEU A 152 26.18 -2.75 -6.28
CA LEU A 152 24.86 -3.40 -6.34
C LEU A 152 23.72 -2.56 -5.76
N LYS A 153 24.02 -1.34 -5.29
CA LYS A 153 22.99 -0.36 -4.91
C LYS A 153 22.54 0.40 -6.15
N PRO A 154 21.22 0.47 -6.44
CA PRO A 154 20.72 1.23 -7.58
C PRO A 154 20.90 2.73 -7.36
N MET A 155 21.12 3.48 -8.43
CA MET A 155 21.31 4.94 -8.34
C MET A 155 20.07 5.67 -7.83
N TYR A 156 18.86 5.17 -8.14
CA TYR A 156 17.61 5.69 -7.59
C TYR A 156 17.48 5.54 -6.06
N GLU A 157 18.34 4.75 -5.38
CA GLU A 157 18.42 4.74 -3.91
C GLU A 157 18.68 6.14 -3.37
N VAL A 158 19.55 6.91 -4.03
CA VAL A 158 19.93 8.26 -3.60
C VAL A 158 18.70 9.17 -3.55
N LEU A 159 17.84 9.11 -4.56
CA LEU A 159 16.59 9.85 -4.59
C LEU A 159 15.66 9.44 -3.44
N PHE A 160 15.53 8.13 -3.21
CA PHE A 160 14.65 7.62 -2.16
C PHE A 160 15.12 8.03 -0.75
N GLU A 161 16.41 7.93 -0.45
CA GLU A 161 16.96 8.38 0.83
C GLU A 161 16.77 9.88 1.03
N ARG A 162 17.01 10.69 -0.01
CA ARG A 162 16.82 12.15 0.02
C ARG A 162 15.35 12.50 0.28
N LEU A 163 14.42 11.86 -0.42
CA LEU A 163 12.99 12.04 -0.20
C LEU A 163 12.56 11.59 1.20
N ASN A 164 13.11 10.49 1.73
CA ASN A 164 12.80 10.04 3.08
C ASN A 164 13.19 11.07 4.15
N THR A 165 14.29 11.80 3.95
CA THR A 165 14.70 12.91 4.84
C THR A 165 13.97 14.23 4.59
N HIS A 166 13.25 14.34 3.48
CA HIS A 166 12.54 15.56 3.07
C HIS A 166 11.15 15.64 3.70
N PRO A 167 10.69 16.83 4.18
CA PRO A 167 9.33 17.00 4.68
C PRO A 167 8.27 16.54 3.67
N GLY A 168 7.42 15.59 4.08
CA GLY A 168 6.38 15.00 3.23
C GLY A 168 6.89 14.00 2.17
N GLY A 169 8.20 13.81 2.03
CA GLY A 169 8.76 12.94 1.00
C GLY A 169 8.48 11.44 1.23
N LEU A 170 8.33 10.98 2.48
CA LEU A 170 7.90 9.59 2.75
C LEU A 170 6.47 9.33 2.26
N ARG A 171 5.57 10.31 2.37
CA ARG A 171 4.22 10.24 1.78
C ARG A 171 4.30 10.23 0.25
N PHE A 172 5.19 11.04 -0.31
CA PHE A 172 5.37 11.07 -1.76
C PHE A 172 5.92 9.75 -2.30
N LEU A 173 6.83 9.10 -1.58
CA LEU A 173 7.35 7.77 -1.92
C LEU A 173 6.26 6.69 -1.92
N SER A 174 5.29 6.75 -0.99
CA SER A 174 4.15 5.83 -1.03
C SER A 174 3.26 6.09 -2.25
N ILE A 175 3.08 7.34 -2.67
CA ILE A 175 2.33 7.69 -3.90
C ILE A 175 3.07 7.17 -5.14
N ILE A 176 4.37 7.40 -5.25
CA ILE A 176 5.20 6.84 -6.33
C ILE A 176 5.03 5.32 -6.40
N ARG A 177 5.10 4.63 -5.25
CA ARG A 177 4.91 3.18 -5.23
C ARG A 177 3.49 2.76 -5.67
N ALA A 178 2.47 3.53 -5.31
CA ALA A 178 1.10 3.25 -5.76
C ALA A 178 0.99 3.30 -7.29
N ASP A 179 1.60 4.31 -7.92
CA ASP A 179 1.63 4.44 -9.38
C ASP A 179 2.42 3.28 -10.03
N ILE A 180 3.57 2.90 -9.46
CA ILE A 180 4.37 1.75 -9.89
C ILE A 180 3.55 0.45 -9.84
N VAL A 181 2.86 0.19 -8.73
CA VAL A 181 2.04 -1.03 -8.55
C VAL A 181 0.88 -1.03 -9.54
N SER A 182 0.21 0.10 -9.77
CA SER A 182 -0.86 0.21 -10.76
C SER A 182 -0.37 -0.15 -12.16
N ILE A 183 0.80 0.34 -12.57
CA ILE A 183 1.38 0.00 -13.89
C ILE A 183 1.72 -1.49 -13.98
N LEU A 184 2.23 -2.09 -12.89
CA LEU A 184 2.58 -3.51 -12.84
C LEU A 184 1.35 -4.45 -12.86
N GLU A 185 0.19 -3.97 -12.43
CA GLU A 185 -1.08 -4.70 -12.54
C GLU A 185 -1.58 -4.77 -14.00
N GLU A 186 -1.25 -3.77 -14.82
CA GLU A 186 -1.57 -3.74 -16.25
C GLU A 186 -0.53 -4.48 -17.10
N GLU A 187 0.77 -4.27 -16.83
CA GLU A 187 1.87 -4.80 -17.63
C GLU A 187 3.04 -5.29 -16.77
N SER A 188 3.51 -6.52 -17.04
CA SER A 188 4.65 -7.10 -16.35
C SER A 188 5.99 -6.59 -16.90
N ILE A 189 6.48 -5.46 -16.39
CA ILE A 189 7.77 -4.85 -16.77
C ILE A 189 8.87 -5.18 -15.75
N ALA A 190 9.94 -5.86 -16.19
CA ALA A 190 11.00 -6.34 -15.29
C ALA A 190 11.76 -5.24 -14.54
N SER A 191 12.13 -4.15 -15.22
CA SER A 191 12.82 -3.02 -14.59
C SER A 191 11.97 -2.35 -13.51
N LEU A 192 10.67 -2.21 -13.78
CA LEU A 192 9.73 -1.58 -12.85
C LEU A 192 9.45 -2.48 -11.64
N ARG A 193 9.47 -3.81 -11.81
CA ARG A 193 9.41 -4.78 -10.71
C ARG A 193 10.63 -4.70 -9.79
N ALA A 194 11.83 -4.49 -10.35
CA ALA A 194 13.04 -4.28 -9.56
C ALA A 194 12.92 -2.99 -8.73
N LEU A 195 12.44 -1.89 -9.34
CA LEU A 195 12.17 -0.63 -8.66
C LEU A 195 11.13 -0.79 -7.53
N ASP A 196 9.99 -1.45 -7.78
CA ASP A 196 8.97 -1.72 -6.74
C ASP A 196 9.56 -2.53 -5.59
N SER A 197 10.30 -3.61 -5.89
CA SER A 197 10.88 -4.49 -4.87
C SER A 197 11.82 -3.71 -3.95
N TYR A 198 12.67 -2.87 -4.53
CA TYR A 198 13.59 -2.04 -3.78
C TYR A 198 12.88 -0.98 -2.93
N LEU A 199 11.93 -0.24 -3.52
CA LEU A 199 11.16 0.78 -2.81
C LEU A 199 10.31 0.16 -1.68
N LYS A 200 9.74 -1.02 -1.92
CA LYS A 200 8.99 -1.79 -0.92
C LYS A 200 9.87 -2.14 0.28
N GLU A 201 11.10 -2.62 0.07
CA GLU A 201 12.04 -2.94 1.16
C GLU A 201 12.40 -1.69 1.99
N LYS A 202 12.62 -0.56 1.32
CA LYS A 202 12.87 0.73 1.99
C LYS A 202 11.66 1.17 2.82
N LEU A 203 10.46 1.12 2.25
CA LEU A 203 9.23 1.46 2.97
C LEU A 203 8.94 0.53 4.15
N ILE A 204 9.24 -0.78 4.05
CA ILE A 204 9.16 -1.72 5.19
C ILE A 204 10.07 -1.27 6.33
N THR A 205 11.27 -0.79 6.00
CA THR A 205 12.26 -0.34 6.99
C THR A 205 11.83 0.98 7.63
N TRP A 206 11.45 1.97 6.82
CA TRP A 206 11.09 3.31 7.30
C TRP A 206 9.74 3.34 8.03
N LEU A 207 8.79 2.51 7.64
CA LEU A 207 7.47 2.38 8.28
C LEU A 207 7.40 1.20 9.24
N SER A 208 8.53 0.79 9.82
CA SER A 208 8.55 -0.31 10.77
C SER A 208 7.62 -0.02 11.97
N PRO A 209 6.99 -1.05 12.59
CA PRO A 209 6.07 -0.84 13.70
C PRO A 209 6.67 -0.12 14.93
N ALA A 210 8.00 -0.04 15.04
CA ALA A 210 8.68 0.75 16.07
C ALA A 210 8.63 2.26 15.79
N ALA A 211 8.49 2.66 14.52
CA ALA A 211 8.35 4.06 14.09
C ALA A 211 6.89 4.53 14.05
N LEU A 212 5.93 3.62 14.28
CA LEU A 212 4.50 3.93 14.25
C LEU A 212 3.96 4.26 15.64
N GLU A 213 3.21 5.34 15.71
CA GLU A 213 2.47 5.78 16.89
C GLU A 213 1.06 5.18 16.87
N LEU A 214 0.65 4.57 17.98
CA LEU A 214 -0.70 4.06 18.15
C LEU A 214 -1.56 5.17 18.77
N HIS A 215 -2.55 5.63 18.04
CA HIS A 215 -3.51 6.64 18.47
C HIS A 215 -4.90 6.02 18.59
N GLN A 216 -5.64 6.36 19.65
CA GLN A 216 -7.05 6.02 19.76
C GLN A 216 -7.86 7.11 19.05
N ILE A 217 -8.52 6.73 17.95
CA ILE A 217 -9.38 7.63 17.18
C ILE A 217 -10.75 7.68 17.85
N THR A 218 -11.22 8.89 18.12
CA THR A 218 -12.45 9.21 18.82
C THR A 218 -13.27 10.23 18.02
N TRP A 219 -14.49 10.50 18.47
CA TRP A 219 -15.34 11.53 17.85
C TRP A 219 -14.76 12.95 17.96
N ASP A 220 -13.88 13.19 18.93
CA ASP A 220 -13.29 14.51 19.20
C ASP A 220 -12.04 14.79 18.33
N ASP A 221 -11.59 13.80 17.55
CA ASP A 221 -10.48 13.97 16.61
C ASP A 221 -10.85 14.91 15.45
N PRO A 222 -9.84 15.54 14.80
CA PRO A 222 -10.08 16.46 13.70
C PRO A 222 -10.92 15.86 12.56
N ALA A 223 -11.88 16.62 12.05
CA ALA A 223 -12.75 16.18 10.95
C ALA A 223 -11.97 15.71 9.71
N SER A 224 -10.79 16.28 9.45
CA SER A 224 -9.88 15.87 8.38
C SER A 224 -9.30 14.46 8.55
N LEU A 225 -9.12 13.99 9.78
CA LEU A 225 -8.76 12.60 10.07
C LEU A 225 -9.98 11.68 9.91
N LEU A 226 -11.13 12.11 10.43
CA LEU A 226 -12.37 11.34 10.36
C LEU A 226 -12.85 11.12 8.92
N GLU A 227 -12.73 12.13 8.05
CA GLU A 227 -13.00 12.01 6.62
C GLU A 227 -12.15 10.92 5.96
N LYS A 228 -10.88 10.80 6.35
CA LYS A 228 -9.99 9.74 5.86
C LYS A 228 -10.42 8.36 6.33
N ILE A 229 -10.86 8.22 7.57
CA ILE A 229 -11.41 6.94 8.07
C ILE A 229 -12.62 6.50 7.23
N VAL A 230 -13.53 7.44 6.93
CA VAL A 230 -14.67 7.16 6.03
C VAL A 230 -14.21 6.79 4.63
N ALA A 231 -13.25 7.53 4.07
CA ALA A 231 -12.76 7.31 2.71
C ALA A 231 -11.97 6.01 2.53
N TYR A 232 -11.28 5.55 3.58
CA TYR A 232 -10.36 4.42 3.52
C TYR A 232 -10.91 3.12 4.12
N GLU A 233 -12.15 3.11 4.60
CA GLU A 233 -12.78 1.90 5.12
C GLU A 233 -13.01 0.87 4.00
N ALA A 234 -12.22 -0.21 4.07
CA ALA A 234 -12.11 -1.19 2.99
C ALA A 234 -12.93 -2.47 3.23
N VAL A 235 -13.38 -2.71 4.46
CA VAL A 235 -14.07 -3.95 4.86
C VAL A 235 -15.59 -3.73 4.89
N HIS A 236 -16.04 -2.70 5.59
CA HIS A 236 -17.44 -2.40 5.85
C HIS A 236 -17.73 -0.91 5.63
N PRO A 237 -18.15 -0.50 4.41
CA PRO A 237 -18.31 0.91 4.04
C PRO A 237 -19.11 1.72 5.07
N ILE A 238 -18.59 2.88 5.45
CA ILE A 238 -19.26 3.80 6.37
C ILE A 238 -20.30 4.60 5.58
N SER A 239 -21.58 4.44 5.93
CA SER A 239 -22.66 4.94 5.08
C SER A 239 -22.94 6.43 5.25
N ASN A 240 -22.75 6.97 6.45
CA ASN A 240 -23.02 8.37 6.79
C ASN A 240 -22.36 8.76 8.12
N LEU A 241 -22.51 10.04 8.49
CA LEU A 241 -21.94 10.61 9.71
C LEU A 241 -22.46 9.95 11.01
N ILE A 242 -23.72 9.48 11.01
CA ILE A 242 -24.32 8.80 12.16
C ILE A 242 -23.68 7.42 12.36
N ASP A 243 -23.45 6.68 11.27
CA ASP A 243 -22.72 5.42 11.29
C ASP A 243 -21.30 5.62 11.82
N LEU A 244 -20.57 6.63 11.33
CA LEU A 244 -19.23 6.97 11.85
C LEU A 244 -19.27 7.26 13.36
N LYS A 245 -20.21 8.10 13.81
CA LYS A 245 -20.35 8.44 15.23
C LYS A 245 -20.61 7.22 16.10
N ARG A 246 -21.42 6.27 15.62
CA ARG A 246 -21.66 5.01 16.31
C ARG A 246 -20.39 4.17 16.41
N ARG A 247 -19.61 4.06 15.33
CA ARG A 247 -18.35 3.28 15.31
C ARG A 247 -17.23 3.88 16.18
N LEU A 248 -17.30 5.17 16.47
CA LEU A 248 -16.40 5.88 17.38
C LEU A 248 -17.00 6.10 18.78
N GLY A 249 -18.21 5.59 19.02
CA GLY A 249 -18.99 5.83 20.23
C GLY A 249 -18.76 4.80 21.33
N VAL A 250 -19.69 4.79 22.29
CA VAL A 250 -19.70 3.85 23.43
C VAL A 250 -19.73 2.41 22.93
N GLY A 251 -19.00 1.51 23.60
CA GLY A 251 -18.93 0.10 23.22
C GLY A 251 -18.13 -0.15 21.93
N ARG A 252 -17.48 0.88 21.38
CA ARG A 252 -16.62 0.79 20.20
C ARG A 252 -15.28 1.46 20.48
N ARG A 253 -14.23 0.98 19.81
CA ARG A 253 -12.90 1.59 19.81
C ARG A 253 -12.38 1.61 18.38
N CYS A 254 -11.75 2.70 17.99
CA CYS A 254 -11.01 2.79 16.74
C CYS A 254 -9.58 3.17 17.05
N PHE A 255 -8.62 2.48 16.45
CA PHE A 255 -7.20 2.73 16.66
C PHE A 255 -6.53 2.99 15.32
N GLY A 256 -5.71 4.04 15.23
CA GLY A 256 -4.90 4.37 14.06
C GLY A 256 -3.42 4.18 14.34
N TYR A 257 -2.68 3.65 13.36
CA TYR A 257 -1.23 3.74 13.31
C TYR A 257 -0.81 4.94 12.47
N LEU A 258 -0.24 5.94 13.11
CA LEU A 258 0.27 7.15 12.47
C LEU A 258 1.79 7.11 12.42
N HIS A 259 2.37 7.85 11.48
CA HIS A 259 3.80 8.05 11.38
C HIS A 259 4.11 9.55 11.45
N PRO A 260 5.07 10.01 12.27
CA PRO A 260 5.37 11.45 12.41
C PRO A 260 5.70 12.16 11.09
N ALA A 261 6.39 11.46 10.17
CA ALA A 261 6.72 11.99 8.83
C ALA A 261 5.54 11.99 7.83
N ILE A 262 4.38 11.43 8.20
CA ILE A 262 3.16 11.45 7.39
C ILE A 262 1.99 11.96 8.28
N PRO A 263 2.02 13.25 8.66
CA PRO A 263 1.09 13.79 9.65
C PRO A 263 -0.36 13.74 9.18
N GLY A 264 -1.26 13.41 10.12
CA GLY A 264 -2.70 13.35 9.89
C GLY A 264 -3.15 12.22 8.94
N GLU A 265 -2.28 11.27 8.62
CA GLU A 265 -2.57 10.12 7.76
C GLU A 265 -2.52 8.82 8.59
N PRO A 266 -3.66 8.16 8.84
CA PRO A 266 -3.65 6.86 9.49
C PRO A 266 -3.18 5.84 8.46
N LEU A 267 -2.03 5.18 8.63
CA LEU A 267 -1.52 4.20 7.65
C LEU A 267 -2.28 2.87 7.72
N ILE A 268 -2.68 2.52 8.93
CA ILE A 268 -3.61 1.43 9.24
C ILE A 268 -4.58 1.98 10.28
N PHE A 269 -5.85 1.61 10.17
CA PHE A 269 -6.77 1.74 11.29
C PHE A 269 -7.53 0.44 11.55
N ILE A 270 -7.94 0.28 12.80
CA ILE A 270 -8.50 -0.95 13.35
C ILE A 270 -9.76 -0.58 14.12
N GLU A 271 -10.89 -1.15 13.72
CA GLU A 271 -12.16 -0.98 14.41
C GLU A 271 -12.44 -2.21 15.31
N VAL A 272 -12.79 -1.94 16.56
CA VAL A 272 -13.03 -2.93 17.61
C VAL A 272 -14.40 -2.70 18.24
N ALA A 273 -15.17 -3.77 18.39
CA ALA A 273 -16.42 -3.78 19.13
C ALA A 273 -16.25 -4.48 20.48
N LEU A 274 -16.77 -3.87 21.54
CA LEU A 274 -16.77 -4.41 22.90
C LEU A 274 -18.08 -5.17 23.10
N MET A 275 -17.97 -6.48 23.31
CA MET A 275 -19.12 -7.39 23.34
C MET A 275 -19.04 -8.37 24.50
N LYS A 276 -20.17 -9.02 24.81
CA LYS A 276 -20.22 -10.07 25.82
C LYS A 276 -19.68 -11.41 25.31
N ASN A 277 -19.92 -11.72 24.04
CA ASN A 277 -19.49 -12.95 23.37
C ASN A 277 -18.93 -12.61 21.98
N VAL A 278 -18.22 -13.56 21.36
CA VAL A 278 -17.77 -13.45 19.97
C VAL A 278 -18.98 -13.48 19.03
N ALA A 279 -19.19 -12.41 18.29
CA ALA A 279 -20.28 -12.32 17.30
C ALA A 279 -20.09 -13.35 16.18
N GLN A 280 -21.21 -13.87 15.67
CA GLN A 280 -21.20 -14.83 14.55
C GLN A 280 -21.43 -14.15 13.21
N THR A 281 -22.03 -12.96 13.21
CA THR A 281 -22.34 -12.19 12.01
C THR A 281 -21.91 -10.74 12.17
N ILE A 282 -21.59 -10.08 11.05
CA ILE A 282 -21.23 -8.65 11.08
C ILE A 282 -22.44 -7.76 11.44
N GLN A 283 -23.65 -8.24 11.17
CA GLN A 283 -24.90 -7.55 11.51
C GLN A 283 -25.07 -7.40 13.03
N GLU A 284 -24.67 -8.42 13.81
CA GLU A 284 -24.62 -8.33 15.28
C GLU A 284 -23.68 -7.24 15.78
N VAL A 285 -22.70 -6.80 14.97
CA VAL A 285 -21.74 -5.75 15.33
C VAL A 285 -22.21 -4.38 14.84
N LEU A 286 -22.64 -4.28 13.59
CA LEU A 286 -23.00 -3.00 12.97
C LEU A 286 -24.36 -2.45 13.42
N TRP A 287 -25.28 -3.33 13.86
CA TRP A 287 -26.64 -2.95 14.29
C TRP A 287 -26.88 -3.07 15.80
N ASP A 288 -25.81 -3.30 16.58
CA ASP A 288 -25.85 -3.32 18.04
C ASP A 288 -25.98 -1.89 18.60
N ASP A 289 -27.24 -1.49 18.80
CA ASP A 289 -27.66 -0.17 19.30
C ASP A 289 -28.94 -0.30 20.17
N PRO A 290 -28.92 0.09 21.47
CA PRO A 290 -27.75 0.54 22.20
C PRO A 290 -26.80 -0.63 22.49
N PRO A 291 -25.47 -0.39 22.48
CA PRO A 291 -24.50 -1.40 22.87
C PRO A 291 -24.62 -1.75 24.36
N ILE A 292 -24.09 -2.92 24.74
CA ILE A 292 -24.02 -3.33 26.14
C ILE A 292 -23.20 -2.33 26.97
N PRO A 293 -23.44 -2.24 28.29
CA PRO A 293 -22.55 -1.52 29.18
C PRO A 293 -21.11 -2.05 29.08
N GLU A 294 -20.13 -1.16 28.91
CA GLU A 294 -18.73 -1.56 28.71
C GLU A 294 -18.15 -2.36 29.89
N CYS A 295 -18.69 -2.18 31.10
CA CYS A 295 -18.30 -2.95 32.28
C CYS A 295 -18.69 -4.44 32.19
N GLU A 296 -19.70 -4.78 31.38
CA GLU A 296 -20.15 -6.15 31.12
C GLU A 296 -19.45 -6.80 29.92
N ALA A 297 -18.66 -6.03 29.15
CA ALA A 297 -17.93 -6.55 28.01
C ALA A 297 -16.82 -7.49 28.48
N THR A 298 -16.74 -8.67 27.85
CA THR A 298 -15.68 -9.66 28.11
C THR A 298 -14.86 -9.99 26.85
N CYS A 299 -15.31 -9.51 25.69
CA CYS A 299 -14.73 -9.74 24.38
C CYS A 299 -14.44 -8.42 23.66
N ALA A 300 -13.23 -8.28 23.11
CA ALA A 300 -12.87 -7.27 22.13
C ALA A 300 -12.81 -7.91 20.74
N LEU A 301 -13.77 -7.56 19.89
CA LEU A 301 -13.93 -8.11 18.55
C LEU A 301 -13.38 -7.15 17.49
N PHE A 302 -12.29 -7.54 16.83
CA PHE A 302 -11.67 -6.81 15.73
C PHE A 302 -12.43 -7.11 14.44
N TYR A 303 -13.30 -6.20 14.00
CA TYR A 303 -14.21 -6.44 12.89
C TYR A 303 -13.81 -5.71 11.60
N SER A 304 -12.95 -4.69 11.68
CA SER A 304 -12.33 -4.06 10.50
C SER A 304 -10.86 -3.74 10.75
N ILE A 305 -10.02 -4.03 9.75
CA ILE A 305 -8.61 -3.65 9.70
C ILE A 305 -8.34 -3.14 8.29
N SER A 306 -8.15 -1.83 8.15
CA SER A 306 -8.04 -1.15 6.87
C SER A 306 -6.65 -0.54 6.72
N SER A 307 -5.98 -0.82 5.60
CA SER A 307 -4.76 -0.13 5.18
C SER A 307 -5.14 0.97 4.18
N THR A 308 -4.70 2.19 4.45
CA THR A 308 -5.23 3.39 3.77
C THR A 308 -4.47 3.77 2.52
N GLN A 309 -3.20 3.37 2.42
CA GLN A 309 -2.30 3.77 1.36
C GLN A 309 -2.12 2.64 0.35
N PRO A 310 -2.57 2.79 -0.92
CA PRO A 310 -2.36 1.78 -1.95
C PRO A 310 -0.87 1.46 -2.16
N GLY A 311 -0.01 2.48 -2.00
CA GLY A 311 1.44 2.35 -2.03
C GLY A 311 2.04 1.52 -0.92
N LEU A 312 1.27 1.13 0.10
CA LEU A 312 1.70 0.21 1.16
C LEU A 312 1.15 -1.21 0.94
N LYS A 313 0.48 -1.49 -0.18
CA LYS A 313 0.01 -2.83 -0.53
C LYS A 313 1.14 -3.85 -0.47
N GLY A 314 0.90 -4.94 0.26
CA GLY A 314 1.86 -6.02 0.45
C GLY A 314 3.02 -5.72 1.41
N ILE A 315 3.00 -4.56 2.10
CA ILE A 315 3.88 -4.27 3.22
C ILE A 315 3.21 -4.79 4.48
N ASN A 316 3.82 -5.79 5.10
CA ASN A 316 3.37 -6.27 6.40
C ASN A 316 3.96 -5.34 7.47
N LEU A 317 3.17 -4.38 7.93
CA LEU A 317 3.55 -3.46 9.02
C LEU A 317 3.66 -4.18 10.39
N GLY A 318 3.59 -5.51 10.40
CA GLY A 318 4.03 -6.38 11.47
C GLY A 318 2.89 -7.18 12.09
N LYS A 319 3.21 -8.42 12.52
CA LYS A 319 2.32 -9.25 13.38
C LYS A 319 1.98 -8.58 14.72
N PHE A 320 2.72 -7.53 15.10
CA PHE A 320 2.65 -6.88 16.40
C PHE A 320 1.63 -5.73 16.49
N LEU A 321 1.01 -5.33 15.37
CA LEU A 321 0.03 -4.24 15.38
C LEU A 321 -1.18 -4.60 16.24
N ILE A 322 -1.83 -5.72 15.93
CA ILE A 322 -2.96 -6.21 16.73
C ILE A 322 -2.52 -6.43 18.19
N LYS A 323 -1.30 -6.93 18.43
CA LYS A 323 -0.78 -7.12 19.79
C LYS A 323 -0.73 -5.82 20.60
N ARG A 324 -0.23 -4.72 20.03
CA ARG A 324 -0.20 -3.42 20.73
C ARG A 324 -1.60 -2.92 21.06
N VAL A 325 -2.57 -3.13 20.17
CA VAL A 325 -3.98 -2.80 20.45
C VAL A 325 -4.54 -3.68 21.57
N ILE A 326 -4.26 -4.99 21.55
CA ILE A 326 -4.65 -5.91 22.63
C ILE A 326 -4.06 -5.46 23.96
N ASP A 327 -2.78 -5.11 24.00
CA ASP A 327 -2.10 -4.70 25.23
C ASP A 327 -2.70 -3.39 25.80
N LEU A 328 -3.06 -2.45 24.92
CA LEU A 328 -3.74 -1.21 25.31
C LEU A 328 -5.15 -1.49 25.85
N VAL A 329 -5.95 -2.28 25.13
CA VAL A 329 -7.31 -2.65 25.55
C VAL A 329 -7.29 -3.43 26.88
N LYS A 330 -6.35 -4.35 27.08
CA LYS A 330 -6.18 -5.08 28.36
C LYS A 330 -5.84 -4.16 29.52
N LYS A 331 -5.02 -3.15 29.27
CA LYS A 331 -4.62 -2.17 30.28
C LYS A 331 -5.81 -1.30 30.71
N ASP A 332 -6.60 -0.84 29.74
CA ASP A 332 -7.71 0.08 29.99
C ASP A 332 -8.98 -0.66 30.45
N MET A 333 -9.14 -1.93 30.07
CA MET A 333 -10.32 -2.76 30.32
C MET A 333 -9.95 -4.18 30.77
N PRO A 334 -9.55 -4.38 32.04
CA PRO A 334 -9.05 -5.67 32.54
C PRO A 334 -10.10 -6.80 32.53
N ASN A 335 -11.39 -6.47 32.42
CA ASN A 335 -12.48 -7.46 32.33
C ASN A 335 -12.51 -8.19 30.97
N ILE A 336 -11.85 -7.64 29.95
CA ILE A 336 -11.80 -8.24 28.61
C ILE A 336 -10.78 -9.36 28.61
N SER A 337 -11.27 -10.59 28.47
CA SER A 337 -10.46 -11.81 28.44
C SER A 337 -10.34 -12.39 27.04
N THR A 338 -11.33 -12.15 26.18
CA THR A 338 -11.39 -12.71 24.82
C THR A 338 -11.05 -11.65 23.78
N PHE A 339 -10.13 -11.99 22.88
CA PHE A 339 -9.75 -11.16 21.73
C PHE A 339 -9.94 -12.00 20.48
N ALA A 340 -10.83 -11.57 19.59
CA ALA A 340 -11.19 -12.34 18.39
C ALA A 340 -11.31 -11.42 17.18
N THR A 341 -11.08 -11.94 15.98
CA THR A 341 -11.34 -11.19 14.75
C THR A 341 -12.60 -11.73 14.08
N LEU A 342 -13.36 -10.82 13.44
CA LEU A 342 -14.43 -11.18 12.51
C LEU A 342 -14.00 -10.72 11.11
N SER A 343 -13.14 -11.53 10.48
CA SER A 343 -12.43 -11.15 9.26
C SER A 343 -13.15 -11.62 7.99
N PRO A 344 -13.13 -10.83 6.90
CA PRO A 344 -13.59 -11.29 5.60
C PRO A 344 -12.62 -12.33 5.03
N ILE A 345 -13.10 -13.11 4.06
CA ILE A 345 -12.27 -14.07 3.29
C ILE A 345 -12.25 -13.63 1.81
N PRO A 346 -11.61 -12.49 1.48
CA PRO A 346 -11.57 -12.00 0.11
C PRO A 346 -10.87 -13.01 -0.80
N GLY A 347 -11.38 -13.17 -2.02
CA GLY A 347 -10.84 -14.13 -2.99
C GLY A 347 -11.35 -15.57 -2.85
N TYR A 348 -12.04 -15.92 -1.75
CA TYR A 348 -12.61 -17.26 -1.59
C TYR A 348 -13.55 -17.64 -2.74
N MET A 349 -14.48 -16.76 -3.11
CA MET A 349 -15.39 -17.01 -4.22
C MET A 349 -14.67 -17.15 -5.57
N GLN A 350 -13.65 -16.33 -5.82
CA GLN A 350 -12.86 -16.41 -7.07
C GLN A 350 -12.09 -17.73 -7.16
N TRP A 351 -11.49 -18.16 -6.04
CA TRP A 351 -10.84 -19.45 -5.92
C TRP A 351 -11.82 -20.61 -6.13
N LEU A 352 -12.99 -20.56 -5.46
CA LEU A 352 -14.01 -21.59 -5.55
C LEU A 352 -14.52 -21.75 -6.99
N LEU A 353 -14.86 -20.63 -7.65
CA LEU A 353 -15.32 -20.65 -9.04
C LEU A 353 -14.25 -21.16 -10.01
N SER A 354 -12.98 -20.80 -9.79
CA SER A 354 -11.85 -21.32 -10.59
C SER A 354 -11.72 -22.84 -10.46
N LYS A 355 -11.91 -23.37 -9.25
CA LYS A 355 -11.89 -24.81 -8.98
C LYS A 355 -13.07 -25.54 -9.64
N LEU A 356 -14.29 -25.03 -9.50
CA LEU A 356 -15.49 -25.59 -10.14
C LEU A 356 -15.33 -25.62 -11.67
N ALA A 357 -14.90 -24.52 -12.29
CA ALA A 357 -14.66 -24.44 -13.73
C ALA A 357 -13.52 -25.35 -14.24
N SER A 358 -12.59 -25.76 -13.36
CA SER A 358 -11.51 -26.71 -13.70
C SER A 358 -11.96 -28.17 -13.57
N ALA A 359 -12.90 -28.45 -12.67
CA ALA A 359 -13.51 -29.76 -12.46
C ALA A 359 -14.50 -30.17 -13.57
N GLU A 360 -15.08 -29.20 -14.30
CA GLU A 360 -15.90 -29.45 -15.49
C GLU A 360 -15.06 -29.78 -16.73
N ARG A 361 -13.87 -29.17 -16.86
CA ARG A 361 -12.98 -29.34 -18.02
C ARG A 361 -12.09 -30.58 -17.95
N SER A 362 -11.81 -31.06 -16.74
CA SER A 362 -10.92 -32.19 -16.49
C SER A 362 -11.74 -33.47 -16.34
N GLY A 363 -11.88 -34.23 -17.43
CA GLY A 363 -12.53 -35.54 -17.37
C GLY A 363 -11.83 -36.49 -16.38
N SER A 364 -12.46 -36.70 -15.23
CA SER A 364 -12.48 -37.98 -14.48
C SER A 364 -11.29 -38.44 -13.62
N THR A 365 -10.16 -37.75 -13.43
CA THR A 365 -9.08 -38.32 -12.55
C THR A 365 -8.79 -37.58 -11.25
N PHE A 366 -9.15 -36.32 -11.09
CA PHE A 366 -9.04 -35.58 -9.82
C PHE A 366 -10.19 -34.59 -9.66
N ARG A 367 -11.38 -35.08 -9.28
CA ARG A 367 -12.44 -34.21 -8.75
C ARG A 367 -12.21 -34.06 -7.26
N GLU A 368 -11.73 -32.89 -6.85
CA GLU A 368 -11.83 -32.47 -5.45
C GLU A 368 -13.32 -32.18 -5.18
N ASN A 369 -13.99 -33.01 -4.38
CA ASN A 369 -15.36 -32.76 -3.94
C ASN A 369 -15.34 -31.62 -2.90
N ILE A 370 -15.27 -30.38 -3.38
CA ILE A 370 -15.16 -29.17 -2.56
C ILE A 370 -16.51 -28.78 -1.94
N LEU A 371 -17.61 -29.14 -2.60
CA LEU A 371 -18.98 -28.83 -2.20
C LEU A 371 -19.86 -30.07 -2.30
N GLU A 372 -20.92 -30.11 -1.50
CA GLU A 372 -21.99 -31.07 -1.71
C GLU A 372 -22.74 -30.74 -3.02
N PRO A 373 -23.28 -31.73 -3.76
CA PRO A 373 -23.95 -31.50 -5.04
C PRO A 373 -25.12 -30.50 -4.98
N GLU A 374 -25.78 -30.41 -3.83
CA GLU A 374 -26.87 -29.45 -3.58
C GLU A 374 -26.36 -28.01 -3.44
N GLU A 375 -25.19 -27.82 -2.85
CA GLU A 375 -24.53 -26.53 -2.69
C GLU A 375 -24.00 -26.02 -4.03
N GLU A 376 -23.41 -26.92 -4.83
CA GLU A 376 -22.93 -26.61 -6.18
C GLU A 376 -24.07 -26.13 -7.09
N ARG A 377 -25.20 -26.84 -7.10
CA ARG A 377 -26.40 -26.42 -7.85
C ARG A 377 -26.93 -25.07 -7.37
N SER A 378 -27.02 -24.88 -6.05
CA SER A 378 -27.51 -23.63 -5.47
C SER A 378 -26.62 -22.43 -5.83
N LEU A 379 -25.30 -22.63 -5.93
CA LEU A 379 -24.36 -21.59 -6.35
C LEU A 379 -24.47 -21.28 -7.85
N LEU A 380 -24.57 -22.31 -8.70
CA LEU A 380 -24.73 -22.12 -10.15
C LEU A 380 -26.03 -21.40 -10.51
N ASP A 381 -27.14 -21.72 -9.82
CA ASP A 381 -28.43 -21.06 -10.00
C ASP A 381 -28.40 -19.56 -9.63
N VAL A 382 -27.50 -19.14 -8.73
CA VAL A 382 -27.36 -17.74 -8.30
C VAL A 382 -26.44 -16.94 -9.24
N LEU A 383 -25.60 -17.62 -10.03
CA LEU A 383 -24.65 -17.01 -10.95
C LEU A 383 -25.21 -16.80 -12.36
N GLN A 384 -26.30 -17.50 -12.72
CA GLN A 384 -27.13 -17.24 -13.90
C GLN A 384 -28.06 -16.05 -13.67
#